data_AF-A0A6L9MNT7-F1
#
_entry.id   AF-A0A6L9MNT7-F1
#
_cell.length_a   1.000
_cell.length_b   1.000
_cell.length_c   1.000
_cell.angle_alpha   90.00
_cell.angle_beta   90.00
_cell.angle_gamma   90.00
#
_symmetry.space_group_name_H-M   'P 1'
#
loop_
_entity.id
_entity.type
_entity.pdbx_description
1 polymer ?
#
loop_
_entity_poly.entity_id
_entity_poly.type
_entity_poly.pdbx_seq_one_letter_code
_entity_poly.pdbx_strand_id
1 'polypeptide(L)'
;MTPSLVGQRTSGPDTGAGAVFDQNALFLSRGALDAAGAAIGDTLTVSANGRTVALEIVGVLSGVAEGEAIGVIDIALAQWRFDRLGTLDRLDLKLGDRTAAEAAMAEILSDDVVLASDETQLAQGSALSRAYRVNLDMLALVALLTGGFLVFSAQSLSVARRLRAFALVRTLGLPKSGIIAVVALEGLVIGIVGALIGLGVGYALAAAALGWFGGDLGAGYFRGSDIGIVFQPFAASGFFALGVAAAMAGSILPARAASKAAPAAALKNSGDMIDPRARVPWKPAVILMGTGVVAALMPPVGGLPVFGFAGMALLLAGGVAGVPWLARQLLAPLVRRGSRSVPGLLGIRHVHGAPGEAAAALCGIVASTALMIAMATMVTSFRGAVDEWLGEVLSSDLYLRTEGIGGFDPDQQLRLASVPGVGRLEFSRQIPLTVAPDRPPVVLIARSIDAQSPDMSLVLIEESPSPVGSDIPVWVSEPAARLYDWDVGDAIRLPIGGGRSFGVAGIWRDYSRQQGAVVIRRVLAALHSGSAAS
;
A
#
# COMPACT_ATOMS: atom_id res chain seq x y z
N MET A 1 -17.68 19.99 -25.97
CA MET A 1 -18.24 20.43 -24.68
C MET A 1 -18.99 19.27 -24.06
N THR A 2 -18.62 18.88 -22.85
CA THR A 2 -19.51 18.14 -21.95
C THR A 2 -20.77 18.99 -21.78
N PRO A 3 -21.95 18.59 -22.31
CA PRO A 3 -23.16 19.42 -22.25
C PRO A 3 -23.61 19.72 -20.82
N SER A 4 -23.05 19.02 -19.84
CA SER A 4 -23.32 19.09 -18.40
C SER A 4 -22.71 20.31 -17.69
N LEU A 5 -21.72 21.00 -18.28
CA LEU A 5 -21.02 22.13 -17.64
C LEU A 5 -21.42 23.50 -18.21
N VAL A 6 -22.48 23.55 -19.03
CA VAL A 6 -23.05 24.82 -19.49
C VAL A 6 -23.97 25.36 -18.41
N GLY A 7 -23.62 26.50 -17.83
CA GLY A 7 -24.39 27.14 -16.78
C GLY A 7 -25.81 27.52 -17.21
N GLN A 8 -26.80 27.21 -16.36
CA GLN A 8 -28.20 27.57 -16.59
C GLN A 8 -28.60 28.70 -15.63
N ARG A 9 -29.09 29.83 -16.15
CA ARG A 9 -29.75 30.87 -15.34
C ARG A 9 -31.15 30.41 -14.92
N THR A 10 -31.64 30.92 -13.80
CA THR A 10 -32.98 30.62 -13.25
C THR A 10 -34.14 31.09 -14.11
N SER A 11 -33.90 31.99 -15.08
CA SER A 11 -34.91 32.55 -16.00
C SER A 11 -35.21 31.68 -17.23
N GLY A 12 -34.69 30.45 -17.30
CA GLY A 12 -34.93 29.51 -18.40
C GLY A 12 -33.91 29.60 -19.54
N PRO A 13 -33.91 28.61 -20.45
CA PRO A 13 -32.86 28.43 -21.47
C PRO A 13 -32.85 29.45 -22.62
N ASP A 14 -33.78 30.42 -22.66
CA ASP A 14 -34.15 31.09 -23.91
C ASP A 14 -33.94 32.61 -23.98
N THR A 15 -33.07 33.20 -23.16
CA THR A 15 -32.69 34.62 -23.34
C THR A 15 -31.19 34.77 -23.55
N GLY A 16 -30.79 34.67 -24.83
CA GLY A 16 -29.53 35.20 -25.37
C GLY A 16 -28.25 34.45 -24.96
N ALA A 17 -27.70 33.69 -25.91
CA ALA A 17 -26.36 33.07 -25.80
C ALA A 17 -25.22 34.07 -25.46
N GLY A 18 -25.45 35.39 -25.55
CA GLY A 18 -24.49 36.43 -25.17
C GLY A 18 -24.29 36.61 -23.65
N ALA A 19 -25.18 36.10 -22.81
CA ALA A 19 -25.15 36.35 -21.35
C ALA A 19 -24.28 35.36 -20.54
N VAL A 20 -23.79 34.29 -21.18
CA VAL A 20 -22.75 33.39 -20.62
C VAL A 20 -21.37 34.07 -20.63
N PHE A 21 -21.19 35.06 -21.50
CA PHE A 21 -19.95 35.81 -21.70
C PHE A 21 -19.92 37.15 -20.92
N ASP A 22 -20.78 37.29 -19.92
CA ASP A 22 -20.77 38.46 -19.04
C ASP A 22 -19.47 38.51 -18.23
N GLN A 23 -18.88 39.69 -18.09
CA GLN A 23 -17.51 39.88 -17.60
C GLN A 23 -17.33 39.55 -16.11
N ASN A 24 -18.42 39.25 -15.40
CA ASN A 24 -18.38 38.85 -13.99
C ASN A 24 -19.20 37.58 -13.68
N ALA A 25 -19.70 36.85 -14.69
CA ALA A 25 -20.57 35.70 -14.44
C ALA A 25 -19.81 34.48 -13.89
N LEU A 26 -20.34 33.90 -12.82
CA LEU A 26 -19.93 32.63 -12.21
C LEU A 26 -21.11 31.68 -12.14
N PHE A 27 -20.91 30.44 -12.60
CA PHE A 27 -21.89 29.36 -12.48
C PHE A 27 -21.39 28.33 -11.49
N LEU A 28 -22.18 28.00 -10.48
CA LEU A 28 -21.80 27.06 -9.42
C LEU A 28 -22.69 25.81 -9.46
N SER A 29 -22.11 24.66 -9.16
CA SER A 29 -22.87 23.45 -8.82
C SER A 29 -23.63 23.63 -7.51
N ARG A 30 -24.67 22.81 -7.26
CA ARG A 30 -25.40 22.83 -5.98
C ARG A 30 -24.48 22.58 -4.79
N GLY A 31 -23.58 21.60 -4.90
CA GLY A 31 -22.59 21.33 -3.85
C GLY A 31 -21.68 22.53 -3.56
N ALA A 32 -21.28 23.29 -4.58
CA ALA A 32 -20.50 24.51 -4.39
C ALA A 32 -21.30 25.66 -3.75
N LEU A 33 -22.59 25.80 -4.09
CA LEU A 33 -23.47 26.79 -3.46
C LEU A 33 -23.66 26.51 -1.97
N ASP A 34 -23.96 25.25 -1.63
CA ASP A 34 -24.15 24.82 -0.25
C ASP A 34 -22.86 24.96 0.58
N ALA A 35 -21.71 24.60 0.00
CA ALA A 35 -20.40 24.75 0.65
C ALA A 35 -19.99 26.21 0.86
N ALA A 36 -20.31 27.10 -0.08
CA ALA A 36 -20.05 28.53 0.02
C ALA A 36 -21.08 29.27 0.89
N GLY A 37 -22.22 28.64 1.20
CA GLY A 37 -23.34 29.30 1.87
C GLY A 37 -23.91 30.48 1.08
N ALA A 38 -23.78 30.46 -0.24
CA ALA A 38 -24.11 31.58 -1.12
C ALA A 38 -25.36 31.29 -1.97
N ALA A 39 -26.12 32.33 -2.30
CA ALA A 39 -27.28 32.27 -3.17
C ALA A 39 -26.99 32.81 -4.58
N ILE A 40 -27.87 32.48 -5.51
CA ILE A 40 -27.83 33.06 -6.87
C ILE A 40 -28.10 34.57 -6.76
N GLY A 41 -27.24 35.38 -7.36
CA GLY A 41 -27.21 36.84 -7.26
C GLY A 41 -26.15 37.37 -6.29
N ASP A 42 -25.56 36.51 -5.45
CA ASP A 42 -24.50 36.92 -4.53
C ASP A 42 -23.16 37.09 -5.28
N THR A 43 -22.29 37.93 -4.74
CA THR A 43 -20.93 38.10 -5.25
C THR A 43 -19.96 37.24 -4.44
N LEU A 44 -19.21 36.37 -5.11
CA LEU A 44 -18.18 35.52 -4.54
C LEU A 44 -16.79 36.02 -4.95
N THR A 45 -15.88 36.15 -3.98
CA THR A 45 -14.46 36.44 -4.27
C THR A 45 -13.72 35.15 -4.59
N VAL A 46 -13.24 35.05 -5.83
CA VAL A 46 -12.46 33.91 -6.33
C VAL A 46 -11.01 34.32 -6.45
N SER A 47 -10.11 33.53 -5.84
CA SER A 47 -8.67 33.72 -5.96
C SER A 47 -8.06 32.63 -6.82
N ALA A 48 -7.35 33.02 -7.88
CA ALA A 48 -6.60 32.11 -8.74
C ALA A 48 -5.35 32.79 -9.31
N ASN A 49 -4.27 32.03 -9.48
CA ASN A 49 -3.00 32.52 -10.02
C ASN A 49 -2.48 33.82 -9.35
N GLY A 50 -2.67 33.95 -8.02
CA GLY A 50 -2.25 35.12 -7.24
C GLY A 50 -3.17 36.35 -7.36
N ARG A 51 -4.19 36.32 -8.20
CA ARG A 51 -5.18 37.41 -8.33
C ARG A 51 -6.50 37.04 -7.67
N THR A 52 -7.07 37.97 -6.92
CA THR A 52 -8.40 37.84 -6.31
C THR A 52 -9.40 38.71 -7.07
N VAL A 53 -10.49 38.11 -7.52
CA VAL A 53 -11.52 38.77 -8.34
C VAL A 53 -12.90 38.45 -7.79
N ALA A 54 -13.73 39.49 -7.66
CA ALA A 54 -15.13 39.35 -7.30
C ALA A 54 -15.96 38.99 -8.54
N LEU A 55 -16.75 37.92 -8.45
CA LEU A 55 -17.61 37.39 -9.50
C LEU A 55 -19.04 37.20 -8.98
N GLU A 56 -20.04 37.44 -9.80
CA GLU A 56 -21.45 37.30 -9.46
C GLU A 56 -21.96 35.89 -9.78
N ILE A 57 -22.66 35.26 -8.84
CA ILE A 57 -23.27 33.95 -9.02
C ILE A 57 -24.52 34.11 -9.87
N VAL A 58 -24.42 33.76 -11.14
CA VAL A 58 -25.44 34.05 -12.14
C VAL A 58 -26.38 32.85 -12.38
N GLY A 59 -25.96 31.64 -12.03
CA GLY A 59 -26.77 30.44 -12.22
C GLY A 59 -26.12 29.17 -11.69
N VAL A 60 -26.80 28.04 -11.94
CA VAL A 60 -26.41 26.73 -11.39
C VAL A 60 -25.95 25.77 -12.49
N LEU A 61 -24.97 24.93 -12.19
CA LEU A 61 -24.57 23.79 -13.01
C LEU A 61 -25.45 22.59 -12.68
N SER A 62 -26.30 22.19 -13.63
CA SER A 62 -27.28 21.10 -13.46
C SER A 62 -26.74 19.71 -13.82
N GLY A 63 -25.58 19.61 -14.48
CA GLY A 63 -24.98 18.34 -14.91
C GLY A 63 -23.85 17.82 -14.02
N VAL A 64 -23.70 18.34 -12.80
CA VAL A 64 -22.67 17.93 -11.84
C VAL A 64 -23.32 17.02 -10.77
N ALA A 65 -22.63 15.95 -10.36
CA ALA A 65 -23.15 15.00 -9.37
C ALA A 65 -23.37 15.65 -8.00
N GLU A 66 -24.34 15.14 -7.22
CA GLU A 66 -24.59 15.61 -5.85
C GLU A 66 -23.33 15.39 -4.98
N GLY A 67 -22.84 16.46 -4.36
CA GLY A 67 -21.63 16.47 -3.52
C GLY A 67 -20.35 17.01 -4.18
N GLU A 68 -20.32 17.19 -5.51
CA GLU A 68 -19.19 17.83 -6.18
C GLU A 68 -19.32 19.35 -6.17
N ALA A 69 -18.31 20.04 -5.62
CA ALA A 69 -18.23 21.49 -5.58
C ALA A 69 -17.42 22.04 -6.77
N ILE A 70 -18.11 22.28 -7.88
CA ILE A 70 -17.54 22.81 -9.13
C ILE A 70 -18.09 24.21 -9.43
N GLY A 71 -17.23 25.08 -9.96
CA GLY A 71 -17.59 26.38 -10.54
C GLY A 71 -17.02 26.57 -11.95
N VAL A 72 -17.76 27.25 -12.82
CA VAL A 72 -17.39 27.50 -14.23
C VAL A 72 -17.53 28.99 -14.54
N ILE A 73 -16.54 29.51 -15.27
CA ILE A 73 -16.52 30.86 -15.85
C ILE A 73 -16.12 30.78 -17.32
N ASP A 74 -16.35 31.85 -18.06
CA ASP A 74 -15.87 31.96 -19.44
C ASP A 74 -14.33 31.91 -19.52
N ILE A 75 -13.81 31.27 -20.57
CA ILE A 75 -12.38 31.06 -20.74
C ILE A 75 -11.61 32.36 -21.00
N ALA A 76 -12.18 33.30 -21.77
CA ALA A 76 -11.55 34.59 -22.02
C ALA A 76 -11.54 35.43 -20.74
N LEU A 77 -12.63 35.35 -19.96
CA LEU A 77 -12.68 35.97 -18.64
C LEU A 77 -11.62 35.41 -17.69
N ALA A 78 -11.50 34.08 -17.61
CA ALA A 78 -10.50 33.41 -16.80
C ALA A 78 -9.08 33.85 -17.19
N GLN A 79 -8.80 33.88 -18.50
CA GLN A 79 -7.50 34.27 -19.02
C GLN A 79 -7.16 35.73 -18.74
N TRP A 80 -8.11 36.65 -18.92
CA TRP A 80 -7.87 38.06 -18.67
C TRP A 80 -7.74 38.38 -17.19
N ARG A 81 -8.68 37.91 -16.36
CA ARG A 81 -8.76 38.25 -14.93
C ARG A 81 -7.63 37.65 -14.11
N PHE A 82 -7.21 36.43 -14.45
CA PHE A 82 -6.19 35.69 -13.70
C PHE A 82 -4.81 35.66 -14.39
N ASP A 83 -4.56 36.55 -15.36
CA ASP A 83 -3.26 36.70 -16.04
C ASP A 83 -2.78 35.47 -16.81
N ARG A 84 -3.70 34.82 -17.52
CA ARG A 84 -3.47 33.58 -18.25
C ARG A 84 -3.67 33.71 -19.75
N LEU A 85 -3.56 34.93 -20.28
CA LEU A 85 -3.75 35.23 -21.70
C LEU A 85 -2.89 34.31 -22.58
N GLY A 86 -3.55 33.62 -23.52
CA GLY A 86 -2.89 32.70 -24.45
C GLY A 86 -2.44 31.36 -23.85
N THR A 87 -2.77 31.06 -22.59
CA THR A 87 -2.41 29.79 -21.93
C THR A 87 -3.65 28.95 -21.63
N LEU A 88 -3.54 27.64 -21.87
CA LEU A 88 -4.58 26.65 -21.60
C LEU A 88 -3.98 25.49 -20.82
N ASP A 89 -4.68 24.99 -19.80
CA ASP A 89 -4.26 23.80 -19.06
C ASP A 89 -4.69 22.51 -19.74
N ARG A 90 -5.91 22.49 -20.29
CA ARG A 90 -6.54 21.29 -20.81
C ARG A 90 -7.48 21.62 -21.97
N LEU A 91 -7.47 20.74 -22.97
CA LEU A 91 -8.40 20.75 -24.10
C LEU A 91 -9.15 19.42 -24.12
N ASP A 92 -10.45 19.48 -23.85
CA ASP A 92 -11.32 18.30 -23.89
C ASP A 92 -11.92 18.15 -25.29
N LEU A 93 -11.50 17.09 -25.99
CA LEU A 93 -11.94 16.80 -27.36
C LEU A 93 -12.98 15.69 -27.37
N LYS A 94 -14.11 15.93 -28.04
CA LYS A 94 -15.09 14.88 -28.32
C LYS A 94 -14.88 14.37 -29.74
N LEU A 95 -14.35 13.16 -29.85
CA LEU A 95 -13.95 12.56 -31.12
C LEU A 95 -15.07 11.65 -31.67
N GLY A 96 -15.23 11.64 -32.98
CA GLY A 96 -16.14 10.71 -33.68
C GLY A 96 -15.46 9.37 -33.96
N ASP A 97 -14.29 9.41 -34.59
CA ASP A 97 -13.38 8.26 -34.75
C ASP A 97 -12.07 8.55 -34.01
N ARG A 98 -11.79 7.73 -33.00
CA ARG A 98 -10.67 7.94 -32.06
C ARG A 98 -9.33 7.63 -32.69
N THR A 99 -9.21 6.54 -33.45
CA THR A 99 -7.90 6.07 -33.95
C THR A 99 -7.38 6.99 -35.05
N ALA A 100 -8.26 7.44 -35.95
CA ALA A 100 -7.93 8.42 -36.97
C ALA A 100 -7.53 9.78 -36.36
N ALA A 101 -8.24 10.21 -35.32
CA ALA A 101 -7.95 11.47 -34.64
C ALA A 101 -6.63 11.43 -33.85
N GLU A 102 -6.34 10.33 -33.13
CA GLU A 102 -5.07 10.16 -32.40
C GLU A 102 -3.87 10.18 -33.36
N ALA A 103 -3.99 9.53 -34.53
CA ALA A 103 -2.95 9.55 -35.55
C ALA A 103 -2.69 10.95 -36.13
N ALA A 104 -3.76 11.70 -36.44
CA ALA A 104 -3.62 13.07 -36.96
C ALA A 104 -3.11 14.06 -35.90
N MET A 105 -3.50 13.88 -34.63
CA MET A 105 -3.05 14.73 -33.53
C MET A 105 -1.57 14.53 -33.22
N ALA A 106 -1.03 13.32 -33.38
CA ALA A 106 0.39 13.06 -33.19
C ALA A 106 1.29 13.90 -34.12
N GLU A 107 0.80 14.34 -35.29
CA GLU A 107 1.55 15.20 -36.22
C GLU A 107 1.47 16.69 -35.86
N ILE A 108 0.44 17.11 -35.12
CA ILE A 108 0.15 18.52 -34.81
C ILE A 108 0.67 18.91 -33.43
N LEU A 109 0.68 17.96 -32.48
CA LEU A 109 1.03 18.21 -31.10
C LEU A 109 2.54 18.36 -30.93
N SER A 110 2.95 19.37 -30.18
CA SER A 110 4.32 19.51 -29.69
C SER A 110 4.60 18.51 -28.57
N ASP A 111 5.89 18.20 -28.34
CA ASP A 111 6.37 17.31 -27.28
C ASP A 111 5.91 17.70 -25.85
N ASP A 112 5.39 18.92 -25.66
CA ASP A 112 4.91 19.44 -24.38
C ASP A 112 3.45 19.05 -24.06
N VAL A 113 2.69 18.50 -25.01
CA VAL A 113 1.27 18.17 -24.83
C VAL A 113 1.09 16.67 -24.64
N VAL A 114 0.54 16.28 -23.48
CA VAL A 114 0.22 14.89 -23.18
C VAL A 114 -1.21 14.58 -23.57
N LEU A 115 -1.38 13.66 -24.53
CA LEU A 115 -2.68 13.18 -24.95
C LEU A 115 -3.17 12.11 -23.95
N ALA A 116 -4.21 12.44 -23.19
CA ALA A 116 -4.84 11.54 -22.23
C ALA A 116 -6.28 11.22 -22.67
N SER A 117 -6.71 10.00 -22.39
CA SER A 117 -8.05 9.51 -22.67
C SER A 117 -8.79 9.15 -21.38
N ASP A 118 -10.12 9.00 -21.46
CA ASP A 118 -10.92 8.58 -20.31
C ASP A 118 -10.43 7.25 -19.73
N GLU A 119 -10.02 6.31 -20.58
CA GLU A 119 -9.45 5.02 -20.16
C GLU A 119 -8.11 5.19 -19.43
N THR A 120 -7.24 6.07 -19.90
CA THR A 120 -5.96 6.32 -19.20
C THR A 120 -6.17 7.10 -17.91
N GLN A 121 -7.13 8.03 -17.84
CA GLN A 121 -7.51 8.71 -16.59
C GLN A 121 -8.12 7.74 -15.57
N LEU A 122 -9.03 6.86 -16.01
CA LEU A 122 -9.57 5.79 -15.16
C LEU A 122 -8.46 4.83 -14.72
N ALA A 123 -7.53 4.49 -15.60
CA ALA A 123 -6.38 3.65 -15.27
C ALA A 123 -5.50 4.31 -14.19
N GLN A 124 -5.17 5.59 -14.33
CA GLN A 124 -4.39 6.36 -13.35
C GLN A 124 -5.08 6.44 -11.98
N GLY A 125 -6.39 6.75 -11.94
CA GLY A 125 -7.17 6.77 -10.69
C GLY A 125 -7.29 5.38 -10.05
N SER A 126 -7.43 4.34 -10.87
CA SER A 126 -7.53 2.95 -10.39
C SER A 126 -6.19 2.38 -9.89
N ALA A 127 -5.06 2.83 -10.46
CA ALA A 127 -3.73 2.35 -10.10
C ALA A 127 -3.38 2.71 -8.64
N LEU A 128 -3.74 3.91 -8.19
CA LEU A 128 -3.56 4.36 -6.81
C LEU A 128 -4.34 3.47 -5.82
N SER A 129 -5.61 3.21 -6.13
CA SER A 129 -6.44 2.31 -5.31
C SER A 129 -5.90 0.87 -5.33
N ARG A 130 -5.36 0.43 -6.46
CA ARG A 130 -4.83 -0.93 -6.63
C ARG A 130 -3.60 -1.17 -5.75
N ALA A 131 -2.63 -0.26 -5.72
CA ALA A 131 -1.43 -0.43 -4.89
C ALA A 131 -1.76 -0.51 -3.40
N TYR A 132 -2.66 0.37 -2.92
CA TYR A 132 -3.13 0.34 -1.53
C TYR A 132 -3.90 -0.96 -1.22
N ARG A 133 -4.81 -1.38 -2.10
CA ARG A 133 -5.55 -2.64 -1.95
C ARG A 133 -4.61 -3.84 -1.94
N VAL A 134 -3.66 -3.91 -2.87
CA VAL A 134 -2.68 -5.01 -2.94
C VAL A 134 -1.84 -5.08 -1.66
N ASN A 135 -1.37 -3.94 -1.13
CA ASN A 135 -0.61 -3.93 0.12
C ASN A 135 -1.46 -4.41 1.32
N LEU A 136 -2.70 -3.93 1.43
CA LEU A 136 -3.62 -4.39 2.49
C LEU A 136 -3.98 -5.87 2.34
N ASP A 137 -4.24 -6.34 1.13
CA ASP A 137 -4.51 -7.75 0.82
C ASP A 137 -3.29 -8.61 1.18
N MET A 138 -2.07 -8.12 0.93
CA MET A 138 -0.85 -8.79 1.34
C MET A 138 -0.76 -8.91 2.86
N LEU A 139 -1.02 -7.85 3.63
CA LEU A 139 -1.06 -7.91 5.09
C LEU A 139 -2.16 -8.86 5.59
N ALA A 140 -3.33 -8.86 4.94
CA ALA A 140 -4.41 -9.79 5.25
C ALA A 140 -3.99 -11.25 4.98
N LEU A 141 -3.27 -11.52 3.89
CA LEU A 141 -2.73 -12.84 3.57
C LEU A 141 -1.64 -13.28 4.56
N VAL A 142 -0.76 -12.36 5.02
CA VAL A 142 0.19 -12.65 6.11
C VAL A 142 -0.57 -13.05 7.38
N ALA A 143 -1.60 -12.28 7.76
CA ALA A 143 -2.41 -12.56 8.94
C ALA A 143 -3.16 -13.90 8.82
N LEU A 144 -3.66 -14.23 7.63
CA LEU A 144 -4.30 -15.52 7.34
C LEU A 144 -3.31 -16.68 7.45
N LEU A 145 -2.12 -16.57 6.84
CA LEU A 145 -1.08 -17.60 6.90
C LEU A 145 -0.64 -17.84 8.35
N THR A 146 -0.45 -16.74 9.08
CA THR A 146 -0.18 -16.70 10.53
C THR A 146 -1.26 -17.47 11.29
N GLY A 147 -2.53 -17.11 11.12
CA GLY A 147 -3.67 -17.78 11.76
C GLY A 147 -3.76 -19.27 11.41
N GLY A 148 -3.57 -19.64 10.14
CA GLY A 148 -3.56 -21.04 9.70
C GLY A 148 -2.47 -21.87 10.39
N PHE A 149 -1.33 -21.27 10.68
CA PHE A 149 -0.24 -21.94 11.40
C PHE A 149 -0.52 -22.12 12.90
N LEU A 150 -1.21 -21.17 13.53
CA LEU A 150 -1.74 -21.37 14.89
C LEU A 150 -2.74 -22.53 14.92
N VAL A 151 -3.63 -22.62 13.92
CA VAL A 151 -4.58 -23.74 13.80
C VAL A 151 -3.84 -25.06 13.65
N PHE A 152 -2.84 -25.13 12.77
CA PHE A 152 -1.99 -26.32 12.62
C PHE A 152 -1.34 -26.73 13.94
N SER A 153 -0.80 -25.77 14.70
CA SER A 153 -0.14 -26.02 15.97
C SER A 153 -1.11 -26.55 17.02
N ALA A 154 -2.29 -25.94 17.13
CA ALA A 154 -3.34 -26.36 18.06
C ALA A 154 -3.88 -27.76 17.70
N GLN A 155 -4.13 -28.03 16.42
CA GLN A 155 -4.60 -29.32 15.94
C GLN A 155 -3.54 -30.41 16.12
N SER A 156 -2.28 -30.12 15.81
CA SER A 156 -1.17 -31.06 16.04
C SER A 156 -1.09 -31.48 17.51
N LEU A 157 -1.19 -30.52 18.43
CA LEU A 157 -1.20 -30.79 19.86
C LEU A 157 -2.45 -31.57 20.30
N SER A 158 -3.63 -31.24 19.76
CA SER A 158 -4.89 -31.95 20.01
C SER A 158 -4.82 -33.42 19.58
N VAL A 159 -4.32 -33.66 18.36
CA VAL A 159 -4.13 -34.99 17.79
C VAL A 159 -3.11 -35.79 18.61
N ALA A 160 -1.99 -35.18 18.99
CA ALA A 160 -0.97 -35.82 19.83
C ALA A 160 -1.57 -36.31 21.17
N ARG A 161 -2.40 -35.50 21.84
CA ARG A 161 -3.09 -35.91 23.08
C ARG A 161 -4.09 -37.05 22.89
N ARG A 162 -4.65 -37.22 21.69
CA ARG A 162 -5.67 -38.23 21.35
C ARG A 162 -5.10 -39.49 20.70
N LEU A 163 -3.77 -39.60 20.55
CA LEU A 163 -3.12 -40.74 19.88
C LEU A 163 -3.53 -42.10 20.45
N ARG A 164 -3.65 -42.25 21.78
CA ARG A 164 -4.08 -43.51 22.41
C ARG A 164 -5.51 -43.89 22.05
N ALA A 165 -6.42 -42.92 22.02
CA ALA A 165 -7.81 -43.15 21.62
C ALA A 165 -7.89 -43.59 20.16
N PHE A 166 -7.13 -42.94 19.26
CA PHE A 166 -7.06 -43.35 17.86
C PHE A 166 -6.45 -44.74 17.69
N ALA A 167 -5.44 -45.10 18.49
CA ALA A 167 -4.84 -46.43 18.48
C ALA A 167 -5.85 -47.51 18.91
N LEU A 168 -6.63 -47.27 19.97
CA LEU A 168 -7.67 -48.18 20.44
C LEU A 168 -8.73 -48.42 19.36
N VAL A 169 -9.24 -47.35 18.75
CA VAL A 169 -10.28 -47.48 17.71
C VAL A 169 -9.72 -48.14 16.44
N ARG A 170 -8.44 -47.95 16.12
CA ARG A 170 -7.77 -48.71 15.05
C ARG A 170 -7.65 -50.20 15.36
N THR A 171 -7.42 -50.59 16.62
CA THR A 171 -7.42 -52.01 16.99
C THR A 171 -8.80 -52.65 16.88
N LEU A 172 -9.86 -51.85 16.99
CA LEU A 172 -11.25 -52.28 16.77
C LEU A 172 -11.63 -52.33 15.27
N GLY A 173 -10.71 -52.01 14.35
CA GLY A 173 -10.92 -52.16 12.90
C GLY A 173 -11.07 -50.87 12.11
N LEU A 174 -10.96 -49.68 12.73
CA LEU A 174 -11.05 -48.42 11.99
C LEU A 174 -9.83 -48.25 11.06
N PRO A 175 -10.04 -47.98 9.74
CA PRO A 175 -8.95 -47.78 8.81
C PRO A 175 -8.22 -46.45 9.05
N LYS A 176 -7.01 -46.32 8.49
CA LYS A 176 -6.22 -45.07 8.56
C LYS A 176 -6.97 -43.87 7.99
N SER A 177 -7.75 -44.09 6.92
CA SER A 177 -8.61 -43.08 6.31
C SER A 177 -9.72 -42.60 7.25
N GLY A 178 -10.22 -43.45 8.15
CA GLY A 178 -11.23 -43.09 9.14
C GLY A 178 -10.73 -42.04 10.14
N ILE A 179 -9.50 -42.18 10.64
CA ILE A 179 -8.89 -41.16 11.53
C ILE A 179 -8.72 -39.83 10.77
N ILE A 180 -8.20 -39.90 9.54
CA ILE A 180 -8.01 -38.71 8.72
C ILE A 180 -9.35 -38.01 8.47
N ALA A 181 -10.41 -38.76 8.17
CA ALA A 181 -11.74 -38.23 7.94
C ALA A 181 -12.33 -37.55 9.19
N VAL A 182 -12.22 -38.17 10.37
CA VAL A 182 -12.74 -37.59 11.63
C VAL A 182 -12.02 -36.28 11.95
N VAL A 183 -10.68 -36.26 11.90
CA VAL A 183 -9.91 -35.04 12.20
C VAL A 183 -10.11 -33.97 11.13
N ALA A 184 -10.24 -34.36 9.85
CA ALA A 184 -10.55 -33.42 8.79
C ALA A 184 -11.94 -32.81 8.93
N LEU A 185 -12.93 -33.58 9.40
CA LEU A 185 -14.29 -33.11 9.65
C LEU A 185 -14.34 -32.16 10.86
N GLU A 186 -13.60 -32.47 11.93
CA GLU A 186 -13.39 -31.53 13.06
C GLU A 186 -12.77 -30.21 12.56
N GLY A 187 -11.71 -30.31 11.75
CA GLY A 187 -11.05 -29.14 11.15
C GLY A 187 -11.96 -28.34 10.22
N LEU A 188 -12.82 -29.01 9.44
CA LEU A 188 -13.79 -28.39 8.55
C LEU A 188 -14.85 -27.62 9.34
N VAL A 189 -15.43 -28.22 10.38
CA VAL A 189 -16.46 -27.59 11.22
C VAL A 189 -15.87 -26.37 11.93
N ILE A 190 -14.69 -26.52 12.55
CA ILE A 190 -13.99 -25.41 13.20
C ILE A 190 -13.63 -24.32 12.18
N GLY A 191 -13.18 -24.70 10.99
CA GLY A 191 -12.85 -23.78 9.91
C GLY A 191 -14.05 -22.98 9.42
N ILE A 192 -15.20 -23.61 9.19
CA ILE A 192 -16.44 -22.95 8.75
C ILE A 192 -16.93 -21.97 9.82
N VAL A 193 -17.05 -22.43 11.07
CA VAL A 193 -17.54 -21.60 12.17
C VAL A 193 -16.58 -20.44 12.43
N GLY A 194 -15.27 -20.73 12.46
CA GLY A 194 -14.23 -19.72 12.66
C GLY A 194 -14.19 -18.68 11.53
N ALA A 195 -14.34 -19.09 10.27
CA ALA A 195 -14.35 -18.18 9.13
C ALA A 195 -15.62 -17.32 9.10
N LEU A 196 -16.80 -17.86 9.46
CA LEU A 196 -18.03 -17.07 9.58
C LEU A 196 -17.92 -16.01 10.68
N ILE A 197 -17.46 -16.42 11.88
CA ILE A 197 -17.27 -15.50 13.01
C ILE A 197 -16.20 -14.46 12.66
N GLY A 198 -15.08 -14.88 12.07
CA GLY A 198 -13.99 -13.99 11.68
C GLY A 198 -14.44 -12.96 10.64
N LEU A 199 -15.22 -13.35 9.64
CA LEU A 199 -15.76 -12.42 8.65
C LEU A 199 -16.76 -11.43 9.28
N GLY A 200 -17.64 -11.91 10.16
CA GLY A 200 -18.60 -11.06 10.87
C GLY A 200 -17.91 -10.05 11.80
N VAL A 201 -16.97 -10.51 12.62
CA VAL A 201 -16.17 -9.64 13.51
C VAL A 201 -15.30 -8.67 12.71
N GLY A 202 -14.68 -9.13 11.62
CA GLY A 202 -13.88 -8.28 10.74
C GLY A 202 -14.71 -7.16 10.11
N TYR A 203 -15.92 -7.48 9.63
CA TYR A 203 -16.85 -6.47 9.10
C TYR A 203 -17.30 -5.48 10.19
N ALA A 204 -17.62 -5.97 11.39
CA ALA A 204 -18.01 -5.11 12.51
C ALA A 204 -16.88 -4.18 12.95
N LEU A 205 -15.63 -4.67 12.99
CA LEU A 205 -14.46 -3.86 13.30
C LEU A 205 -14.20 -2.81 12.22
N ALA A 206 -14.34 -3.17 10.93
CA ALA A 206 -14.22 -2.21 9.84
C ALA A 206 -15.29 -1.11 9.93
N ALA A 207 -16.54 -1.47 10.24
CA ALA A 207 -17.63 -0.52 10.43
C ALA A 207 -17.40 0.41 11.63
N ALA A 208 -16.93 -0.13 12.76
CA ALA A 208 -16.60 0.66 13.93
C ALA A 208 -15.42 1.61 13.66
N ALA A 209 -14.37 1.13 12.99
CA ALA A 209 -13.22 1.95 12.62
C ALA A 209 -13.63 3.10 11.68
N LEU A 210 -14.45 2.82 10.68
CA LEU A 210 -14.97 3.86 9.78
C LEU A 210 -15.86 4.86 10.53
N GLY A 211 -16.71 4.38 11.45
CA GLY A 211 -17.57 5.26 12.26
C GLY A 211 -16.80 6.16 13.24
N TRP A 212 -15.68 5.68 13.79
CA TRP A 212 -14.88 6.44 14.76
C TRP A 212 -13.85 7.35 14.12
N PHE A 213 -13.20 6.90 13.04
CA PHE A 213 -12.11 7.63 12.40
C PHE A 213 -12.51 8.31 11.08
N GLY A 214 -13.73 8.09 10.60
CA GLY A 214 -14.22 8.62 9.32
C GLY A 214 -13.60 7.91 8.10
N GLY A 215 -14.01 8.34 6.91
CA GLY A 215 -13.61 7.75 5.63
C GLY A 215 -12.13 7.86 5.27
N ASP A 216 -11.37 8.70 5.97
CA ASP A 216 -9.92 8.83 5.81
C ASP A 216 -9.11 8.33 7.00
N LEU A 217 -9.77 7.63 7.95
CA LEU A 217 -9.14 7.09 9.14
C LEU A 217 -8.40 8.14 10.01
N GLY A 218 -8.81 9.41 9.95
CA GLY A 218 -8.28 10.52 10.77
C GLY A 218 -7.28 11.42 10.06
N ALA A 219 -7.01 11.22 8.77
CA ALA A 219 -6.11 12.03 7.94
C ALA A 219 -6.69 13.40 7.52
N GLY A 220 -7.99 13.62 7.65
CA GLY A 220 -8.69 14.85 7.26
C GLY A 220 -8.79 15.17 5.75
N TYR A 221 -8.30 14.29 4.87
CA TYR A 221 -8.28 14.46 3.41
C TYR A 221 -9.66 14.34 2.74
N PHE A 222 -10.58 13.58 3.35
CA PHE A 222 -11.90 13.28 2.77
C PHE A 222 -13.06 13.75 3.66
N ARG A 223 -12.88 14.85 4.43
CA ARG A 223 -13.97 15.42 5.22
C ARG A 223 -15.12 15.84 4.29
N GLY A 224 -16.29 15.22 4.48
CA GLY A 224 -17.53 15.57 3.76
C GLY A 224 -17.95 14.63 2.64
N SER A 225 -17.17 13.58 2.32
CA SER A 225 -17.65 12.51 1.43
C SER A 225 -18.21 11.33 2.22
N ASP A 226 -19.41 10.87 1.86
CA ASP A 226 -20.07 9.70 2.44
C ASP A 226 -19.35 8.42 2.00
N ILE A 227 -18.19 8.15 2.61
CA ILE A 227 -17.44 6.93 2.40
C ILE A 227 -18.13 5.82 3.18
N GLY A 228 -18.84 4.93 2.48
CA GLY A 228 -19.53 3.76 3.05
C GLY A 228 -18.78 2.44 2.84
N ILE A 229 -18.97 1.47 3.74
CA ILE A 229 -18.45 0.11 3.55
C ILE A 229 -19.29 -0.61 2.52
N VAL A 230 -18.68 -0.90 1.37
CA VAL A 230 -19.27 -1.77 0.35
C VAL A 230 -18.91 -3.22 0.66
N PHE A 231 -19.92 -4.03 0.97
CA PHE A 231 -19.72 -5.48 1.11
C PHE A 231 -19.41 -6.08 -0.27
N GLN A 232 -18.25 -6.74 -0.40
CA GLN A 232 -17.82 -7.40 -1.63
C GLN A 232 -17.93 -8.93 -1.46
N PRO A 233 -18.99 -9.58 -1.98
CA PRO A 233 -19.26 -11.00 -1.75
C PRO A 233 -18.14 -11.90 -2.28
N PHE A 234 -17.53 -11.56 -3.42
CA PHE A 234 -16.46 -12.35 -4.02
C PHE A 234 -15.21 -12.37 -3.15
N ALA A 235 -14.73 -11.20 -2.69
CA ALA A 235 -13.59 -11.12 -1.77
C ALA A 235 -13.89 -11.85 -0.45
N ALA A 236 -15.07 -11.63 0.13
CA ALA A 236 -15.52 -12.31 1.34
C ALA A 236 -15.52 -13.84 1.17
N SER A 237 -16.06 -14.33 0.05
CA SER A 237 -16.09 -15.76 -0.26
C SER A 237 -14.68 -16.34 -0.49
N GLY A 238 -13.78 -15.58 -1.10
CA GLY A 238 -12.38 -15.95 -1.30
C GLY A 238 -11.63 -16.11 0.03
N PHE A 239 -11.71 -15.12 0.93
CA PHE A 239 -11.09 -15.20 2.25
C PHE A 239 -11.75 -16.27 3.14
N PHE A 240 -13.06 -16.47 3.02
CA PHE A 240 -13.76 -17.57 3.69
C PHE A 240 -13.22 -18.93 3.24
N ALA A 241 -13.13 -19.15 1.93
CA ALA A 241 -12.60 -20.39 1.35
C ALA A 241 -11.14 -20.62 1.74
N LEU A 242 -10.32 -19.57 1.73
CA LEU A 242 -8.92 -19.61 2.18
C LEU A 242 -8.80 -19.95 3.67
N GLY A 243 -9.65 -19.38 4.53
CA GLY A 243 -9.69 -19.70 5.96
C GLY A 243 -10.07 -21.17 6.22
N VAL A 244 -11.09 -21.67 5.53
CA VAL A 244 -11.49 -23.09 5.59
C VAL A 244 -10.36 -23.99 5.07
N ALA A 245 -9.74 -23.63 3.95
CA ALA A 245 -8.62 -24.38 3.38
C ALA A 245 -7.41 -24.43 4.33
N ALA A 246 -7.09 -23.32 4.99
CA ALA A 246 -6.03 -23.25 6.00
C ALA A 246 -6.34 -24.16 7.20
N ALA A 247 -7.58 -24.15 7.70
CA ALA A 247 -8.01 -25.02 8.80
C ALA A 247 -7.95 -26.51 8.42
N MET A 248 -8.38 -26.86 7.20
CA MET A 248 -8.28 -28.21 6.66
C MET A 248 -6.82 -28.66 6.51
N ALA A 249 -5.97 -27.83 5.90
CA ALA A 249 -4.55 -28.12 5.74
C ALA A 249 -3.87 -28.32 7.10
N GLY A 250 -4.17 -27.45 8.06
CA GLY A 250 -3.68 -27.52 9.44
C GLY A 250 -4.15 -28.76 10.20
N SER A 251 -5.26 -29.39 9.81
CA SER A 251 -5.81 -30.58 10.46
C SER A 251 -5.39 -31.89 9.77
N ILE A 252 -5.32 -31.90 8.43
CA ILE A 252 -5.03 -33.11 7.64
C ILE A 252 -3.57 -33.56 7.80
N LEU A 253 -2.62 -32.62 7.87
CA LEU A 253 -1.20 -32.93 8.03
C LEU A 253 -0.91 -33.70 9.35
N PRO A 254 -1.32 -33.22 10.53
CA PRO A 254 -1.13 -33.97 11.77
C PRO A 254 -1.96 -35.26 11.81
N ALA A 255 -3.16 -35.29 11.22
CA ALA A 255 -3.98 -36.50 11.13
C ALA A 255 -3.28 -37.62 10.33
N ARG A 256 -2.64 -37.29 9.22
CA ARG A 256 -1.85 -38.24 8.41
C ARG A 256 -0.63 -38.76 9.16
N ALA A 257 0.02 -37.91 9.96
CA ALA A 257 1.13 -38.34 10.81
C ALA A 257 0.64 -39.33 11.88
N ALA A 258 -0.45 -39.00 12.58
CA ALA A 258 -1.06 -39.86 13.59
C ALA A 258 -1.59 -41.18 13.01
N SER A 259 -2.17 -41.19 11.82
CA SER A 259 -2.70 -42.41 11.19
C SER A 259 -1.60 -43.41 10.79
N LYS A 260 -0.33 -42.98 10.71
CA LYS A 260 0.81 -43.84 10.41
C LYS A 260 1.42 -44.49 11.67
N ALA A 261 1.12 -43.98 12.86
CA ALA A 261 1.63 -44.54 14.12
C ALA A 261 1.20 -46.01 14.30
N ALA A 262 2.09 -46.84 14.86
CA ALA A 262 1.81 -48.25 15.12
C ALA A 262 0.85 -48.39 16.33
N PRO A 263 -0.33 -49.03 16.18
CA PRO A 263 -1.33 -49.09 17.27
C PRO A 263 -0.80 -49.74 18.56
N ALA A 264 -0.01 -50.81 18.44
CA ALA A 264 0.58 -51.49 19.59
C ALA A 264 1.58 -50.61 20.37
N ALA A 265 2.40 -49.81 19.67
CA ALA A 265 3.35 -48.89 20.30
C ALA A 265 2.63 -47.72 20.99
N ALA A 266 1.58 -47.19 20.34
CA ALA A 266 0.76 -46.10 20.88
C ALA A 266 -0.03 -46.52 22.15
N LEU A 267 -0.55 -47.75 22.19
CA LEU A 267 -1.26 -48.28 23.37
C LEU A 267 -0.32 -48.56 24.56
N LYS A 268 0.90 -49.03 24.28
CA LYS A 268 1.89 -49.36 25.33
C LYS A 268 2.56 -48.12 25.93
N ASN A 269 2.24 -46.92 25.43
CA ASN A 269 2.86 -45.64 25.77
C ASN A 269 4.40 -45.73 25.84
N SER A 270 4.99 -46.60 25.03
CA SER A 270 6.43 -46.83 25.03
C SER A 270 7.18 -45.69 24.34
N GLY A 271 6.44 -44.70 23.84
CA GLY A 271 6.91 -43.68 22.94
C GLY A 271 7.33 -44.26 21.60
N ASP A 272 7.60 -43.36 20.67
CA ASP A 272 8.37 -43.66 19.47
C ASP A 272 9.78 -44.04 19.95
N MET A 273 9.98 -45.28 20.41
CA MET A 273 11.32 -45.83 20.64
C MET A 273 11.97 -46.00 19.28
N ILE A 274 12.35 -44.88 18.68
CA ILE A 274 13.31 -44.83 17.60
C ILE A 274 14.56 -45.47 18.19
N ASP A 275 15.11 -46.48 17.50
CA ASP A 275 16.40 -47.06 17.86
C ASP A 275 17.37 -45.89 18.15
N PRO A 276 17.99 -45.81 19.33
CA PRO A 276 18.94 -44.75 19.68
C PRO A 276 20.04 -44.54 18.62
N ARG A 277 20.29 -45.56 17.77
CA ARG A 277 21.25 -45.52 16.66
C ARG A 277 20.69 -44.91 15.37
N ALA A 278 19.37 -44.85 15.20
CA ALA A 278 18.76 -44.24 14.01
C ALA A 278 18.95 -42.71 14.04
N ARG A 279 19.45 -42.16 12.93
CA ARG A 279 19.71 -40.72 12.78
C ARG A 279 18.39 -39.99 12.53
N VAL A 280 18.15 -38.92 13.29
CA VAL A 280 17.03 -38.01 13.00
C VAL A 280 17.32 -37.30 11.67
N PRO A 281 16.44 -37.37 10.67
CA PRO A 281 16.69 -36.77 9.37
C PRO A 281 16.64 -35.23 9.46
N TRP A 282 17.80 -34.58 9.37
CA TRP A 282 17.92 -33.10 9.33
C TRP A 282 17.80 -32.53 7.91
N LYS A 283 18.05 -33.37 6.90
CA LYS A 283 17.97 -33.00 5.48
C LYS A 283 16.65 -32.32 5.06
N PRO A 284 15.44 -32.82 5.43
CA PRO A 284 14.21 -32.16 5.01
C PRO A 284 14.08 -30.75 5.58
N ALA A 285 14.52 -30.51 6.81
CA ALA A 285 14.51 -29.18 7.42
C ALA A 285 15.41 -28.21 6.65
N VAL A 286 16.64 -28.61 6.34
CA VAL A 286 17.60 -27.77 5.60
C VAL A 286 17.18 -27.55 4.15
N ILE A 287 16.62 -28.56 3.49
CA ILE A 287 16.07 -28.41 2.13
C ILE A 287 14.93 -27.39 2.15
N LEU A 288 13.96 -27.52 3.06
CA LEU A 288 12.83 -26.59 3.18
C LEU A 288 13.26 -25.17 3.53
N MET A 289 14.24 -25.02 4.43
CA MET A 289 14.79 -23.71 4.77
C MET A 289 15.55 -23.09 3.60
N GLY A 290 16.39 -23.86 2.92
CA GLY A 290 17.16 -23.40 1.77
C GLY A 290 16.25 -23.00 0.61
N THR A 291 15.25 -23.83 0.26
CA THR A 291 14.26 -23.48 -0.75
C THR A 291 13.40 -22.31 -0.33
N GLY A 292 13.10 -22.17 0.97
CA GLY A 292 12.37 -21.03 1.51
C GLY A 292 13.12 -19.71 1.36
N VAL A 293 14.43 -19.69 1.65
CA VAL A 293 15.29 -18.52 1.43
C VAL A 293 15.39 -18.19 -0.06
N VAL A 294 15.61 -19.19 -0.92
CA VAL A 294 15.67 -18.97 -2.37
C VAL A 294 14.35 -18.42 -2.89
N ALA A 295 13.21 -18.96 -2.44
CA ALA A 295 11.89 -18.45 -2.81
C ALA A 295 11.69 -16.99 -2.33
N ALA A 296 12.15 -16.64 -1.13
CA ALA A 296 12.05 -15.27 -0.63
C ALA A 296 12.87 -14.25 -1.45
N LEU A 297 13.90 -14.70 -2.18
CA LEU A 297 14.74 -13.86 -3.04
C LEU A 297 14.24 -13.78 -4.49
N MET A 298 13.22 -14.55 -4.86
CA MET A 298 12.67 -14.54 -6.21
C MET A 298 11.84 -13.28 -6.48
N PRO A 299 11.86 -12.75 -7.71
CA PRO A 299 11.13 -11.55 -8.07
C PRO A 299 9.61 -11.74 -7.92
N PRO A 300 8.86 -10.65 -7.67
CA PRO A 300 7.41 -10.71 -7.58
C PRO A 300 6.78 -11.13 -8.91
N VAL A 301 5.65 -11.85 -8.84
CA VAL A 301 4.89 -12.31 -10.02
C VAL A 301 3.61 -11.49 -10.09
N GLY A 302 3.44 -10.73 -11.17
CA GLY A 302 2.26 -9.87 -11.34
C GLY A 302 2.09 -8.81 -10.24
N GLY A 303 3.21 -8.31 -9.68
CA GLY A 303 3.21 -7.35 -8.57
C GLY A 303 2.97 -7.94 -7.18
N LEU A 304 2.72 -9.26 -7.08
CA LEU A 304 2.53 -9.95 -5.80
C LEU A 304 3.79 -10.76 -5.44
N PRO A 305 4.30 -10.66 -4.19
CA PRO A 305 5.45 -11.45 -3.74
C PRO A 305 5.03 -12.88 -3.36
N VAL A 306 4.44 -13.61 -4.32
CA VAL A 306 3.94 -14.98 -4.13
C VAL A 306 5.04 -15.90 -3.58
N PHE A 307 6.27 -15.76 -4.10
CA PHE A 307 7.41 -16.54 -3.61
C PHE A 307 7.86 -16.13 -2.20
N GLY A 308 7.63 -14.89 -1.78
CA GLY A 308 7.83 -14.45 -0.40
C GLY A 308 6.90 -15.18 0.57
N PHE A 309 5.61 -15.31 0.23
CA PHE A 309 4.65 -16.10 1.03
C PHE A 309 4.98 -17.59 1.06
N ALA A 310 5.33 -18.16 -0.10
CA ALA A 310 5.80 -19.53 -0.17
C ALA A 310 7.07 -19.73 0.66
N GLY A 311 8.02 -18.78 0.59
CA GLY A 311 9.23 -18.75 1.37
C GLY A 311 8.95 -18.74 2.87
N MET A 312 8.04 -17.88 3.33
CA MET A 312 7.59 -17.84 4.73
C MET A 312 7.01 -19.19 5.18
N ALA A 313 6.12 -19.78 4.39
CA ALA A 313 5.53 -21.09 4.69
C ALA A 313 6.58 -22.21 4.74
N LEU A 314 7.54 -22.21 3.81
CA LEU A 314 8.65 -23.17 3.75
C LEU A 314 9.63 -23.01 4.91
N LEU A 315 9.96 -21.78 5.31
CA LEU A 315 10.80 -21.50 6.46
C LEU A 315 10.17 -21.98 7.77
N LEU A 316 8.86 -21.71 7.95
CA LEU A 316 8.10 -22.21 9.11
C LEU A 316 8.04 -23.74 9.10
N ALA A 317 7.73 -24.35 7.96
CA ALA A 317 7.69 -25.80 7.82
C ALA A 317 9.08 -26.45 8.06
N GLY A 318 10.14 -25.82 7.56
CA GLY A 318 11.52 -26.23 7.80
C GLY A 318 11.91 -26.13 9.27
N GLY A 319 11.51 -25.06 9.95
CA GLY A 319 11.68 -24.87 11.39
C GLY A 319 11.03 -26.00 12.19
N VAL A 320 9.75 -26.28 11.91
CA VAL A 320 8.99 -27.39 12.53
C VAL A 320 9.64 -28.75 12.24
N ALA A 321 10.05 -29.01 11.00
CA ALA A 321 10.73 -30.25 10.62
C ALA A 321 12.11 -30.40 11.28
N GLY A 322 12.77 -29.29 11.64
CA GLY A 322 14.06 -29.25 12.32
C GLY A 322 13.98 -29.50 13.83
N VAL A 323 12.80 -29.33 14.46
CA VAL A 323 12.62 -29.45 15.92
C VAL A 323 13.11 -30.79 16.49
N PRO A 324 12.78 -31.98 15.92
CA PRO A 324 13.26 -33.25 16.47
C PRO A 324 14.79 -33.38 16.46
N TRP A 325 15.44 -32.84 15.42
CA TRP A 325 16.91 -32.83 15.34
C TRP A 325 17.50 -31.86 16.36
N LEU A 326 16.94 -30.65 16.45
CA LEU A 326 17.40 -29.61 17.38
C LEU A 326 17.25 -30.08 18.83
N ALA A 327 16.11 -30.65 19.20
CA ALA A 327 15.86 -31.19 20.53
C ALA A 327 16.89 -32.26 20.92
N ARG A 328 17.22 -33.16 19.99
CA ARG A 328 18.24 -34.20 20.23
C ARG A 328 19.64 -33.61 20.42
N GLN A 329 20.01 -32.60 19.64
CA GLN A 329 21.30 -31.92 19.76
C GLN A 329 21.43 -31.12 21.06
N LEU A 330 20.36 -30.44 21.49
CA LEU A 330 20.32 -29.71 22.77
C LEU A 330 20.43 -30.65 23.97
N LEU A 331 19.90 -31.88 23.86
CA LEU A 331 19.97 -32.89 24.92
C LEU A 331 21.27 -33.73 24.89
N ALA A 332 21.99 -33.77 23.77
CA ALA A 332 23.25 -34.49 23.64
C ALA A 332 24.32 -34.17 24.73
N PRO A 333 24.58 -32.92 25.12
CA PRO A 333 25.55 -32.61 26.19
C PRO A 333 25.11 -33.16 27.57
N LEU A 334 23.81 -33.19 27.86
CA LEU A 334 23.26 -33.74 29.10
C LEU A 334 23.43 -35.27 29.15
N VAL A 335 23.26 -35.95 28.02
CA VAL A 335 23.54 -37.39 27.89
C VAL A 335 25.04 -37.68 28.09
N ARG A 336 25.92 -36.83 27.53
CA ARG A 336 27.38 -36.98 27.67
C ARG A 336 27.89 -36.74 29.08
N ARG A 337 27.32 -35.76 29.81
CA ARG A 337 27.67 -35.49 31.22
C ARG A 337 27.24 -36.61 32.16
N GLY A 338 26.20 -37.35 31.80
CA GLY A 338 25.59 -38.37 32.67
C GLY A 338 24.88 -37.75 33.88
N SER A 339 24.04 -38.54 34.56
CA SER A 339 23.46 -38.21 35.85
C SER A 339 23.91 -39.24 36.87
N ARG A 340 24.25 -38.81 38.10
CA ARG A 340 24.55 -39.72 39.21
C ARG A 340 23.31 -40.46 39.72
N SER A 341 22.12 -39.95 39.44
CA SER A 341 20.85 -40.59 39.79
C SER A 341 20.37 -41.51 38.67
N VAL A 342 20.03 -42.76 38.99
CA VAL A 342 19.45 -43.72 38.03
C VAL A 342 18.14 -43.19 37.41
N PRO A 343 17.20 -42.59 38.17
CA PRO A 343 15.98 -42.01 37.60
C PRO A 343 16.28 -40.86 36.62
N GLY A 344 17.22 -39.97 36.96
CA GLY A 344 17.60 -38.86 36.08
C GLY A 344 18.27 -39.32 34.79
N LEU A 345 19.10 -40.37 34.87
CA LEU A 345 19.73 -40.96 33.69
C LEU A 345 18.71 -41.64 32.77
N LEU A 346 17.72 -42.34 33.34
CA LEU A 346 16.61 -42.92 32.59
C LEU A 346 15.74 -41.84 31.95
N GLY A 347 15.42 -40.76 32.67
CA GLY A 347 14.65 -39.62 32.14
C GLY A 347 15.35 -38.93 30.96
N ILE A 348 16.62 -38.59 31.10
CA ILE A 348 17.41 -37.93 30.04
C ILE A 348 17.50 -38.84 28.79
N ARG A 349 17.74 -40.13 28.98
CA ARG A 349 17.82 -41.09 27.86
C ARG A 349 16.47 -41.35 27.20
N HIS A 350 15.37 -41.31 27.97
CA HIS A 350 14.02 -41.44 27.43
C HIS A 350 13.67 -40.27 26.51
N VAL A 351 13.87 -39.03 26.97
CA VAL A 351 13.60 -37.82 26.15
C VAL A 351 14.54 -37.75 24.92
N HIS A 352 15.81 -38.11 25.08
CA HIS A 352 16.75 -38.15 23.95
C HIS A 352 16.47 -39.30 22.96
N GLY A 353 15.87 -40.41 23.43
CA GLY A 353 15.51 -41.58 22.63
C GLY A 353 14.16 -41.46 21.91
N ALA A 354 13.28 -40.54 22.35
CA ALA A 354 11.98 -40.27 21.76
C ALA A 354 11.86 -38.81 21.26
N PRO A 355 12.74 -38.36 20.34
CA PRO A 355 12.76 -36.97 19.87
C PRO A 355 11.45 -36.57 19.17
N GLY A 356 10.68 -37.53 18.63
CA GLY A 356 9.37 -37.27 18.01
C GLY A 356 8.30 -36.82 19.01
N GLU A 357 8.28 -37.39 20.22
CA GLU A 357 7.32 -36.99 21.26
C GLU A 357 7.65 -35.62 21.85
N ALA A 358 8.94 -35.37 22.12
CA ALA A 358 9.41 -34.06 22.54
C ALA A 358 9.16 -33.00 21.45
N ALA A 359 9.37 -33.35 20.19
CA ALA A 359 9.10 -32.46 19.07
C ALA A 359 7.62 -32.12 18.94
N ALA A 360 6.69 -33.06 19.11
CA ALA A 360 5.26 -32.77 19.01
C ALA A 360 4.80 -31.66 19.99
N ALA A 361 5.36 -31.65 21.20
CA ALA A 361 5.11 -30.59 22.19
C ALA A 361 5.85 -29.28 21.85
N LEU A 362 7.12 -29.38 21.41
CA LEU A 362 7.96 -28.21 21.10
C LEU A 362 7.56 -27.52 19.80
N CYS A 363 7.03 -28.25 18.81
CA CYS A 363 6.66 -27.70 17.50
C CYS A 363 5.64 -26.58 17.63
N GLY A 364 4.61 -26.75 18.48
CA GLY A 364 3.62 -25.69 18.69
C GLY A 364 4.20 -24.44 19.35
N ILE A 365 5.14 -24.61 20.29
CA ILE A 365 5.82 -23.49 20.96
C ILE A 365 6.75 -22.77 19.98
N VAL A 366 7.62 -23.50 19.28
CA VAL A 366 8.54 -22.94 18.28
C VAL A 366 7.76 -22.22 17.20
N ALA A 367 6.69 -22.85 16.70
CA ALA A 367 5.78 -22.28 15.71
C ALA A 367 5.19 -20.95 16.17
N SER A 368 4.53 -20.96 17.34
CA SER A 368 3.86 -19.79 17.90
C SER A 368 4.84 -18.66 18.22
N THR A 369 5.99 -18.97 18.82
CA THR A 369 7.00 -17.98 19.20
C THR A 369 7.67 -17.39 17.97
N ALA A 370 8.04 -18.21 16.96
CA ALA A 370 8.65 -17.72 15.73
C ALA A 370 7.71 -16.75 14.99
N LEU A 371 6.42 -17.09 14.96
CA LEU A 371 5.41 -16.27 14.31
C LEU A 371 5.14 -14.96 15.05
N MET A 372 5.08 -15.01 16.39
CA MET A 372 4.99 -13.81 17.23
C MET A 372 6.20 -12.89 17.01
N ILE A 373 7.43 -13.45 16.99
CA ILE A 373 8.65 -12.68 16.70
C ILE A 373 8.58 -12.08 15.29
N ALA A 374 8.18 -12.85 14.28
CA ALA A 374 8.09 -12.35 12.91
C ALA A 374 7.12 -11.17 12.79
N MET A 375 5.92 -11.28 13.39
CA MET A 375 4.93 -10.22 13.39
C MET A 375 5.40 -8.99 14.18
N ALA A 376 6.01 -9.20 15.35
CA ALA A 376 6.55 -8.12 16.17
C ALA A 376 7.65 -7.36 15.40
N THR A 377 8.61 -8.08 14.82
CA THR A 377 9.69 -7.49 14.01
C THR A 377 9.14 -6.70 12.83
N MET A 378 8.14 -7.23 12.12
CA MET A 378 7.51 -6.53 10.99
C MET A 378 6.89 -5.20 11.41
N VAL A 379 6.13 -5.19 12.51
CA VAL A 379 5.47 -3.98 13.03
C VAL A 379 6.49 -2.98 13.54
N THR A 380 7.48 -3.42 14.32
CA THR A 380 8.48 -2.51 14.91
C THR A 380 9.45 -1.96 13.87
N SER A 381 9.87 -2.76 12.88
CA SER A 381 10.77 -2.29 11.83
C SER A 381 10.09 -1.27 10.93
N PHE A 382 8.83 -1.50 10.56
CA PHE A 382 8.06 -0.54 9.77
C PHE A 382 7.84 0.76 10.53
N ARG A 383 7.38 0.67 11.79
CA ARG A 383 7.19 1.85 12.63
C ARG A 383 8.48 2.63 12.80
N GLY A 384 9.59 1.96 13.10
CA GLY A 384 10.89 2.59 13.26
C GLY A 384 11.34 3.32 12.00
N ALA A 385 11.20 2.70 10.83
CA ALA A 385 11.55 3.32 9.55
C ALA A 385 10.69 4.56 9.23
N VAL A 386 9.39 4.52 9.55
CA VAL A 386 8.51 5.68 9.38
C VAL A 386 8.85 6.79 10.37
N ASP A 387 9.10 6.46 11.65
CA ASP A 387 9.45 7.44 12.68
C ASP A 387 10.79 8.15 12.33
N GLU A 388 11.79 7.40 11.87
CA GLU A 388 13.08 7.95 11.40
C GLU A 388 12.90 8.87 10.18
N TRP A 389 12.17 8.41 9.16
CA TRP A 389 11.88 9.21 7.98
C TRP A 389 11.06 10.47 8.30
N LEU A 390 10.07 10.39 9.20
CA LEU A 390 9.31 11.55 9.64
C LEU A 390 10.20 12.57 10.34
N GLY A 391 11.17 12.12 11.15
CA GLY A 391 12.14 13.00 11.79
C GLY A 391 13.01 13.78 10.80
N GLU A 392 13.38 13.14 9.68
CA GLU A 392 14.21 13.77 8.63
C GLU A 392 13.39 14.67 7.69
N VAL A 393 12.18 14.25 7.31
CA VAL A 393 11.33 14.99 6.36
C VAL A 393 10.59 16.15 7.02
N LEU A 394 10.14 15.99 8.27
CA LEU A 394 9.44 17.03 9.02
C LEU A 394 10.41 17.94 9.79
N SER A 395 11.36 18.54 9.07
CA SER A 395 12.40 19.41 9.65
C SER A 395 11.91 20.80 10.05
N SER A 396 10.66 21.17 9.73
CA SER A 396 10.09 22.49 10.05
C SER A 396 9.09 22.40 11.21
N ASP A 397 9.15 23.36 12.13
CA ASP A 397 8.23 23.42 13.27
C ASP A 397 6.77 23.69 12.85
N LEU A 398 6.58 24.37 11.72
CA LEU A 398 5.26 24.76 11.21
C LEU A 398 5.18 24.58 9.68
N TYR A 399 4.10 23.94 9.23
CA TYR A 399 3.75 23.82 7.82
C TYR A 399 2.50 24.64 7.54
N LEU A 400 2.61 25.58 6.59
CA LEU A 400 1.50 26.40 6.13
C LEU A 400 1.11 25.97 4.71
N ARG A 401 -0.17 25.62 4.53
CA ARG A 401 -0.76 25.29 3.23
C ARG A 401 -1.94 26.22 2.98
N THR A 402 -2.04 26.76 1.77
CA THR A 402 -3.23 27.50 1.34
C THR A 402 -4.30 26.49 0.89
N GLU A 403 -5.54 26.69 1.34
CA GLU A 403 -6.68 25.96 0.78
C GLU A 403 -7.12 26.68 -0.50
N GLY A 404 -7.03 26.00 -1.66
CA GLY A 404 -7.47 26.52 -2.96
C GLY A 404 -6.42 26.52 -4.07
N ILE A 405 -6.82 26.92 -5.28
CA ILE A 405 -5.99 26.99 -6.48
C ILE A 405 -5.26 28.33 -6.49
N GLY A 406 -4.27 28.49 -5.62
CA GLY A 406 -3.49 29.72 -5.50
C GLY A 406 -2.51 29.62 -4.35
N GLY A 407 -1.22 29.86 -4.63
CA GLY A 407 -0.18 29.89 -3.61
C GLY A 407 -0.13 31.25 -2.89
N PHE A 408 0.91 31.43 -2.08
CA PHE A 408 1.20 32.73 -1.47
C PHE A 408 1.66 33.74 -2.52
N ASP A 409 1.01 34.89 -2.56
CA ASP A 409 1.40 36.04 -3.40
C ASP A 409 2.76 36.62 -2.92
N PRO A 410 3.61 37.25 -3.77
CA PRO A 410 4.91 37.77 -3.34
C PRO A 410 4.82 38.72 -2.13
N ASP A 411 3.80 39.57 -2.06
CA ASP A 411 3.58 40.46 -0.91
C ASP A 411 3.21 39.70 0.37
N GLN A 412 2.53 38.56 0.24
CA GLN A 412 2.28 37.65 1.36
C GLN A 412 3.56 36.92 1.78
N GLN A 413 4.37 36.47 0.82
CA GLN A 413 5.65 35.82 1.09
C GLN A 413 6.60 36.75 1.86
N LEU A 414 6.68 38.03 1.46
CA LEU A 414 7.49 39.05 2.14
C LEU A 414 6.99 39.34 3.55
N ARG A 415 5.66 39.46 3.73
CA ARG A 415 5.07 39.66 5.07
C ARG A 415 5.37 38.49 6.00
N LEU A 416 5.24 37.25 5.51
CA LEU A 416 5.58 36.05 6.27
C LEU A 416 7.06 35.99 6.64
N ALA A 417 7.96 36.38 5.72
CA ALA A 417 9.40 36.43 5.98
C ALA A 417 9.77 37.50 7.03
N SER A 418 8.95 38.55 7.18
CA SER A 418 9.19 39.65 8.14
C SER A 418 8.68 39.39 9.56
N VAL A 419 8.04 38.25 9.82
CA VAL A 419 7.47 37.92 11.14
C VAL A 419 8.61 37.70 12.16
N PRO A 420 8.64 38.45 13.28
CA PRO A 420 9.65 38.27 14.33
C PRO A 420 9.62 36.84 14.91
N GLY A 421 10.79 36.21 15.00
CA GLY A 421 10.94 34.85 15.52
C GLY A 421 11.03 33.75 14.45
N VAL A 422 10.79 34.06 13.17
CA VAL A 422 11.00 33.12 12.07
C VAL A 422 12.48 33.10 11.66
N GLY A 423 13.18 32.01 11.97
CA GLY A 423 14.60 31.86 11.63
C GLY A 423 14.86 31.48 10.16
N ARG A 424 14.01 30.62 9.59
CA ARG A 424 14.07 30.16 8.20
C ARG A 424 12.66 30.03 7.65
N LEU A 425 12.43 30.56 6.45
CA LEU A 425 11.17 30.40 5.73
C LEU A 425 11.48 29.84 4.34
N GLU A 426 10.90 28.68 4.03
CA GLU A 426 11.01 28.07 2.70
C GLU A 426 9.63 27.97 2.07
N PHE A 427 9.53 28.37 0.82
CA PHE A 427 8.33 28.11 0.03
C PHE A 427 8.59 26.98 -0.95
N SER A 428 7.63 26.07 -1.02
CA SER A 428 7.62 24.94 -1.93
C SER A 428 6.40 25.06 -2.84
N ARG A 429 6.61 24.92 -4.15
CA ARG A 429 5.52 24.81 -5.12
C ARG A 429 5.41 23.35 -5.56
N GLN A 430 4.23 22.77 -5.40
CA GLN A 430 3.96 21.39 -5.79
C GLN A 430 2.94 21.40 -6.93
N ILE A 431 3.29 20.78 -8.05
CA ILE A 431 2.44 20.73 -9.24
C ILE A 431 2.35 19.27 -9.68
N PRO A 432 1.14 18.69 -9.83
CA PRO A 432 1.01 17.38 -10.46
C PRO A 432 1.45 17.48 -11.92
N LEU A 433 2.31 16.57 -12.34
CA LEU A 433 2.93 16.53 -13.66
C LEU A 433 2.69 15.16 -14.28
N THR A 434 1.91 15.13 -15.36
CA THR A 434 1.74 13.91 -16.15
C THR A 434 2.91 13.82 -17.12
N VAL A 435 3.87 12.94 -16.84
CA VAL A 435 5.05 12.75 -17.70
C VAL A 435 4.77 11.77 -18.84
N ALA A 436 3.96 10.76 -18.58
CA ALA A 436 3.51 9.79 -19.58
C ALA A 436 2.03 9.49 -19.35
N PRO A 437 1.22 9.31 -20.42
CA PRO A 437 -0.23 9.16 -20.31
C PRO A 437 -0.66 7.81 -19.71
N ASP A 438 0.17 6.77 -19.81
CA ASP A 438 -0.07 5.42 -19.31
C ASP A 438 0.37 5.21 -17.85
N ARG A 439 1.07 6.19 -17.27
CA ARG A 439 1.63 6.14 -15.91
C ARG A 439 0.98 7.19 -15.00
N PRO A 440 0.92 6.96 -13.67
CA PRO A 440 0.33 7.92 -12.73
C PRO A 440 1.16 9.22 -12.70
N PRO A 441 0.52 10.41 -12.55
CA PRO A 441 1.23 11.68 -12.55
C PRO A 441 2.18 11.79 -11.34
N VAL A 442 3.40 12.27 -11.58
CA VAL A 442 4.38 12.55 -10.53
C VAL A 442 4.15 13.96 -9.99
N VAL A 443 4.51 14.23 -8.74
CA VAL A 443 4.46 15.60 -8.21
C VAL A 443 5.80 16.29 -8.48
N LEU A 444 5.79 17.36 -9.26
CA LEU A 444 6.93 18.26 -9.37
C LEU A 444 6.97 19.17 -8.14
N ILE A 445 8.07 19.11 -7.39
CA ILE A 445 8.31 19.92 -6.20
C ILE A 445 9.42 20.93 -6.54
N ALA A 446 9.06 22.19 -6.68
CA ALA A 446 10.01 23.27 -6.82
C ALA A 446 10.28 23.92 -5.45
N ARG A 447 11.49 23.71 -4.91
CA ARG A 447 11.92 24.25 -3.60
C ARG A 447 13.38 24.73 -3.65
N SER A 448 13.84 25.43 -2.60
CA SER A 448 15.27 25.69 -2.40
C SER A 448 15.96 24.38 -2.01
N ILE A 449 16.92 23.93 -2.82
CA ILE A 449 17.83 22.83 -2.50
C ILE A 449 19.25 23.33 -2.70
N ASP A 450 20.08 23.17 -1.68
CA ASP A 450 21.51 23.37 -1.79
C ASP A 450 22.13 22.23 -2.62
N ALA A 451 22.77 22.57 -3.74
CA ALA A 451 23.42 21.58 -4.61
C ALA A 451 24.57 20.85 -3.92
N GLN A 452 25.17 21.49 -2.91
CA GLN A 452 26.38 20.99 -2.26
C GLN A 452 26.05 20.12 -1.04
N SER A 453 24.79 20.10 -0.58
CA SER A 453 24.34 19.29 0.57
C SER A 453 22.85 18.92 0.48
N PRO A 454 22.41 18.20 -0.56
CA PRO A 454 21.01 17.80 -0.73
C PRO A 454 20.50 16.90 0.40
N ASP A 455 21.38 16.12 1.04
CA ASP A 455 21.10 15.22 2.18
C ASP A 455 20.41 15.91 3.37
N MET A 456 20.66 17.20 3.55
CA MET A 456 20.05 17.99 4.63
C MET A 456 18.55 18.25 4.42
N SER A 457 18.01 17.89 3.25
CA SER A 457 16.63 18.17 2.86
C SER A 457 15.91 16.99 2.19
N LEU A 458 16.66 15.98 1.77
CA LEU A 458 16.18 14.77 1.10
C LEU A 458 16.98 13.56 1.62
N VAL A 459 16.28 12.47 1.95
CA VAL A 459 16.91 11.21 2.38
C VAL A 459 17.39 10.47 1.13
N LEU A 460 18.62 10.73 0.68
CA LEU A 460 19.16 10.14 -0.55
C LEU A 460 19.50 8.65 -0.37
N ILE A 461 19.09 7.85 -1.35
CA ILE A 461 19.38 6.40 -1.45
C ILE A 461 20.56 6.20 -2.41
N GLU A 462 20.55 6.92 -3.52
CA GLU A 462 21.59 6.90 -4.55
C GLU A 462 21.90 8.31 -5.02
N GLU A 463 23.17 8.58 -5.30
CA GLU A 463 23.65 9.88 -5.77
C GLU A 463 24.61 9.69 -6.94
N SER A 464 24.55 10.61 -7.92
CA SER A 464 25.42 10.53 -9.09
C SER A 464 26.85 10.90 -8.70
N PRO A 465 27.85 10.03 -8.95
CA PRO A 465 29.24 10.32 -8.62
C PRO A 465 29.88 11.38 -9.53
N SER A 466 29.21 11.82 -10.60
CA SER A 466 29.66 12.88 -11.51
C SER A 466 28.51 13.84 -11.82
N PRO A 467 28.78 15.13 -12.11
CA PRO A 467 27.73 16.04 -12.56
C PRO A 467 27.08 15.49 -13.82
N VAL A 468 25.76 15.28 -13.77
CA VAL A 468 24.97 14.74 -14.88
C VAL A 468 25.16 15.62 -16.11
N GLY A 469 25.36 15.02 -17.29
CA GLY A 469 25.70 15.72 -18.54
C GLY A 469 24.62 16.66 -19.10
N SER A 470 23.50 16.85 -18.40
CA SER A 470 22.43 17.81 -18.71
C SER A 470 22.56 19.08 -17.86
N ASP A 471 22.15 20.23 -18.40
CA ASP A 471 22.30 21.53 -17.74
C ASP A 471 21.52 21.72 -16.42
N ILE A 472 20.56 20.84 -16.09
CA ILE A 472 19.69 21.01 -14.91
C ILE A 472 19.57 19.70 -14.11
N PRO A 473 20.13 19.63 -12.88
CA PRO A 473 19.97 18.47 -12.00
C PRO A 473 18.56 18.42 -11.39
N VAL A 474 17.99 17.22 -11.34
CA VAL A 474 16.72 16.90 -10.67
C VAL A 474 16.90 15.70 -9.75
N TRP A 475 16.15 15.68 -8.64
CA TRP A 475 16.13 14.54 -7.72
C TRP A 475 14.80 13.81 -7.84
N VAL A 476 14.86 12.51 -8.05
CA VAL A 476 13.69 11.68 -8.31
C VAL A 476 13.39 10.85 -7.07
N SER A 477 12.13 10.75 -6.67
CA SER A 477 11.75 9.87 -5.56
C SER A 477 11.87 8.39 -5.99
N GLU A 478 12.20 7.50 -5.06
CA GLU A 478 12.23 6.05 -5.31
C GLU A 478 10.97 5.49 -6.01
N PRO A 479 9.73 5.87 -5.63
CA PRO A 479 8.54 5.43 -6.38
C PRO A 479 8.53 5.93 -7.84
N ALA A 480 8.90 7.19 -8.09
CA ALA A 480 9.01 7.71 -9.46
C ALA A 480 10.08 6.97 -10.28
N ALA A 481 11.26 6.72 -9.69
CA ALA A 481 12.33 5.97 -10.34
C ALA A 481 11.86 4.58 -10.78
N ARG A 482 11.15 3.84 -9.91
CA ARG A 482 10.62 2.51 -10.24
C ARG A 482 9.43 2.52 -11.20
N LEU A 483 8.54 3.51 -11.09
CA LEU A 483 7.36 3.61 -11.97
C LEU A 483 7.77 4.04 -13.37
N TYR A 484 8.79 4.89 -13.47
CA TYR A 484 9.24 5.45 -14.73
C TYR A 484 10.47 4.78 -15.33
N ASP A 485 11.07 3.82 -14.63
CA ASP A 485 12.34 3.17 -14.98
C ASP A 485 13.47 4.19 -15.18
N TRP A 486 13.62 5.12 -14.23
CA TRP A 486 14.67 6.14 -14.23
C TRP A 486 15.78 5.77 -13.27
N ASP A 487 17.01 5.80 -13.76
CA ASP A 487 18.22 5.56 -12.98
C ASP A 487 19.03 6.85 -12.76
N VAL A 488 19.92 6.83 -11.78
CA VAL A 488 20.83 7.94 -11.52
C VAL A 488 21.78 8.16 -12.70
N GLY A 489 21.86 9.39 -13.19
CA GLY A 489 22.64 9.77 -14.37
C GLY A 489 21.83 9.84 -15.66
N ASP A 490 20.57 9.38 -15.66
CA ASP A 490 19.70 9.45 -16.83
C ASP A 490 19.31 10.89 -17.17
N ALA A 491 19.12 11.12 -18.47
CA ALA A 491 18.61 12.35 -19.03
C ALA A 491 17.11 12.20 -19.31
N ILE A 492 16.26 12.74 -18.43
CA ILE A 492 14.79 12.65 -18.50
C ILE A 492 14.21 13.91 -19.14
N ARG A 493 13.13 13.77 -19.92
CA ARG A 493 12.36 14.93 -20.41
C ARG A 493 11.13 15.10 -19.54
N LEU A 494 10.95 16.32 -19.04
CA LEU A 494 9.75 16.71 -18.30
C LEU A 494 8.96 17.70 -19.15
N PRO A 495 7.61 17.65 -19.15
CA PRO A 495 6.77 18.58 -19.91
C PRO A 495 6.70 19.95 -19.23
N ILE A 496 7.88 20.55 -19.02
CA ILE A 496 8.09 21.87 -18.44
C ILE A 496 9.23 22.56 -19.22
N GLY A 497 9.07 23.86 -19.47
CA GLY A 497 10.13 24.67 -20.11
C GLY A 497 10.44 24.29 -21.56
N GLY A 498 9.49 23.72 -22.31
CA GLY A 498 9.64 23.40 -23.74
C GLY A 498 10.36 22.07 -24.01
N GLY A 499 10.00 21.00 -23.28
CA GLY A 499 10.53 19.65 -23.50
C GLY A 499 12.02 19.46 -23.22
N ARG A 500 12.61 20.30 -22.37
CA ARG A 500 14.05 20.24 -22.06
C ARG A 500 14.43 18.96 -21.31
N SER A 501 15.71 18.60 -21.47
CA SER A 501 16.32 17.46 -20.79
C SER A 501 16.82 17.86 -19.39
N PHE A 502 16.51 17.01 -18.41
CA PHE A 502 16.88 17.13 -16.99
C PHE A 502 17.68 15.90 -16.58
N GLY A 503 18.67 16.08 -15.72
CA GLY A 503 19.57 15.01 -15.31
C GLY A 503 19.21 14.48 -13.94
N VAL A 504 19.01 13.17 -13.82
CA VAL A 504 18.73 12.53 -12.53
C VAL A 504 20.00 12.55 -11.68
N ALA A 505 20.08 13.52 -10.77
CA ALA A 505 21.24 13.73 -9.90
C ALA A 505 21.26 12.77 -8.71
N GLY A 506 20.10 12.29 -8.28
CA GLY A 506 19.99 11.31 -7.21
C GLY A 506 18.56 10.82 -7.01
N ILE A 507 18.44 9.67 -6.34
CA ILE A 507 17.18 9.05 -5.96
C ILE A 507 17.00 9.17 -4.46
N TRP A 508 15.85 9.71 -4.01
CA TRP A 508 15.55 9.90 -2.58
C TRP A 508 14.35 9.07 -2.11
N ARG A 509 14.30 8.77 -0.82
CA ARG A 509 13.24 7.97 -0.20
C ARG A 509 12.01 8.80 0.13
N ASP A 510 10.88 8.51 -0.51
CA ASP A 510 9.59 9.18 -0.26
C ASP A 510 8.50 8.16 0.14
N TYR A 511 8.05 8.21 1.40
CA TYR A 511 6.89 7.43 1.87
C TYR A 511 5.56 8.19 1.74
N SER A 512 5.58 9.49 1.44
CA SER A 512 4.36 10.32 1.34
C SER A 512 3.69 10.24 -0.03
N ARG A 513 4.46 10.13 -1.11
CA ARG A 513 3.96 10.19 -2.49
C ARG A 513 4.24 8.89 -3.23
N GLN A 514 3.29 7.96 -3.17
CA GLN A 514 3.41 6.66 -3.84
C GLN A 514 3.42 6.77 -5.37
N GLN A 515 2.82 7.81 -5.93
CA GLN A 515 2.86 8.15 -7.37
C GLN A 515 4.23 8.70 -7.82
N GLY A 516 5.11 8.98 -6.85
CA GLY A 516 6.41 9.55 -7.10
C GLY A 516 6.41 11.08 -7.19
N ALA A 517 7.60 11.64 -7.04
CA ALA A 517 7.88 13.05 -7.07
C ALA A 517 9.22 13.33 -7.75
N VAL A 518 9.31 14.48 -8.38
CA VAL A 518 10.55 15.03 -8.95
C VAL A 518 10.79 16.37 -8.29
N VAL A 519 12.00 16.57 -7.76
CA VAL A 519 12.36 17.79 -7.06
C VAL A 519 13.32 18.60 -7.93
N ILE A 520 13.01 19.88 -8.12
CA ILE A 520 13.80 20.83 -8.89
C ILE A 520 14.06 22.09 -8.05
N ARG A 521 15.20 22.75 -8.31
CA ARG A 521 15.52 24.02 -7.64
C ARG A 521 14.59 25.15 -8.12
N ARG A 522 13.98 25.88 -7.17
CA ARG A 522 13.04 26.98 -7.45
C ARG A 522 13.59 28.09 -8.34
N VAL A 523 14.88 28.43 -8.23
CA VAL A 523 15.52 29.48 -9.06
C VAL A 523 15.44 29.14 -10.55
N LEU A 524 15.52 27.85 -10.90
CA LEU A 524 15.38 27.38 -12.28
C LEU A 524 13.91 27.30 -12.70
N ALA A 525 12.98 26.96 -11.80
CA ALA A 525 11.55 26.90 -12.13
C ALA A 525 10.92 28.28 -12.46
N ALA A 526 11.38 29.36 -11.80
CA ALA A 526 10.91 30.73 -12.08
C ALA A 526 11.35 31.22 -13.46
N LEU A 527 12.58 30.93 -13.87
CA LEU A 527 13.12 31.34 -15.18
C LEU A 527 12.45 30.65 -16.37
N HIS A 528 11.83 29.48 -16.16
CA HIS A 528 11.35 28.61 -17.26
C HIS A 528 9.83 28.43 -17.30
N SER A 529 9.09 28.97 -16.33
CA SER A 529 7.61 28.92 -16.30
C SER A 529 6.94 30.18 -16.88
N GLY A 530 7.69 31.08 -17.52
CA GLY A 530 7.16 32.31 -18.12
C GLY A 530 6.66 33.37 -17.12
N SER A 531 6.64 33.06 -15.82
CA SER A 531 6.45 34.05 -14.77
C SER A 531 7.79 34.72 -14.49
N ALA A 532 8.12 35.71 -15.32
CA ALA A 532 9.26 36.58 -15.11
C ALA A 532 9.19 37.15 -13.70
N ALA A 533 10.31 37.09 -13.00
CA ALA A 533 10.53 37.83 -11.78
C ALA A 533 10.34 39.32 -12.05
N SER A 534 9.26 39.88 -11.48
CA SER A 534 9.15 41.26 -11.07
C SER A 534 8.23 41.32 -9.87
#